data_AF-A0A3P6EQN6-F1
#
_entry.id   AF-A0A3P6EQN6-F1
#
_cell.length_a   1.000
_cell.length_b   1.000
_cell.length_c   1.000
_cell.angle_alpha   90.00
_cell.angle_beta   90.00
_cell.angle_gamma   90.00
#
_symmetry.space_group_name_H-M   'P 1'
#
loop_
_entity.id
_entity.type
_entity.pdbx_description
1 polymer ?
#
loop_
_entity_poly.entity_id
_entity_poly.type
_entity_poly.pdbx_seq_one_letter_code
_entity_poly.pdbx_strand_id
1 'polypeptide(L)'
;IGARNTRASQSPLHSEIEALIWAIECMRNLRQSWVTFATDCAQLVKMVSEPEEWPAFESYLEDIIFLKRSFNSSEIIHIPQTQNSKADSLARSARK
;
A
#
# COMPACT_ATOMS: atom_id res chain seq x y z
N ILE A 1 -15.34 -7.71 -26.73
CA ILE A 1 -15.05 -6.49 -25.95
C ILE A 1 -13.88 -6.82 -25.04
N GLY A 2 -12.69 -6.32 -25.38
CA GLY A 2 -11.42 -6.77 -24.80
C GLY A 2 -11.09 -6.05 -23.50
N ALA A 3 -10.84 -6.80 -22.43
CA ALA A 3 -10.21 -6.30 -21.23
C ALA A 3 -8.74 -6.01 -21.56
N ARG A 4 -8.45 -4.74 -21.83
CA ARG A 4 -7.11 -4.25 -22.11
C ARG A 4 -6.32 -4.37 -20.81
N ASN A 5 -5.38 -5.31 -20.77
CA ASN A 5 -4.45 -5.54 -19.68
C ASN A 5 -3.49 -4.34 -19.55
N THR A 6 -3.93 -3.25 -18.92
CA THR A 6 -3.13 -2.01 -18.73
C THR A 6 -2.21 -2.07 -17.51
N ARG A 7 -2.18 -3.18 -16.76
CA ARG A 7 -1.35 -3.31 -15.54
C ARG A 7 0.15 -3.47 -15.81
N ALA A 8 0.56 -3.67 -17.06
CA ALA A 8 1.96 -3.96 -17.40
C ALA A 8 2.89 -2.72 -17.41
N SER A 9 2.38 -1.49 -17.25
CA SER A 9 3.20 -0.26 -17.34
C SER A 9 3.17 0.63 -16.10
N GLN A 10 2.56 0.20 -15.00
CA GLN A 10 2.57 0.96 -13.77
C GLN A 10 3.91 0.76 -13.04
N SER A 11 4.50 1.86 -12.54
CA SER A 11 5.77 1.81 -11.79
C SER A 11 5.64 0.86 -10.60
N PRO A 12 6.73 0.21 -10.15
CA PRO A 12 6.71 -0.63 -8.95
C PRO A 12 6.03 0.05 -7.75
N LEU A 13 6.19 1.37 -7.63
CA LEU A 13 5.60 2.18 -6.56
C LEU A 13 4.07 2.25 -6.60
N HIS A 14 3.45 2.21 -7.79
CA HIS A 14 1.99 2.09 -7.92
C HIS A 14 1.50 0.75 -7.38
N SER A 15 2.22 -0.34 -7.63
CA SER A 15 1.85 -1.65 -7.08
C SER A 15 2.01 -1.68 -5.56
N GLU A 16 3.06 -1.05 -5.01
CA GLU A 16 3.24 -0.96 -3.55
C GLU A 16 2.10 -0.18 -2.88
N ILE A 17 1.71 0.98 -3.43
CA ILE A 17 0.64 1.79 -2.85
C ILE A 17 -0.74 1.14 -3.00
N GLU A 18 -1.02 0.49 -4.13
CA GLU A 18 -2.26 -0.28 -4.34
C GLU A 18 -2.33 -1.49 -3.38
N ALA A 19 -1.21 -2.19 -3.16
CA ALA A 19 -1.13 -3.28 -2.19
C ALA A 19 -1.39 -2.79 -0.76
N LEU A 20 -0.87 -1.62 -0.39
CA LEU A 20 -1.15 -1.01 0.91
C LEU A 20 -2.63 -0.65 1.06
N ILE A 21 -3.24 0.01 0.08
CA ILE A 21 -4.67 0.36 0.11
C ILE A 21 -5.51 -0.90 0.31
N TRP A 22 -5.22 -1.95 -0.47
CA TRP A 22 -5.92 -3.23 -0.34
C TRP A 22 -5.76 -3.84 1.06
N ALA A 23 -4.54 -3.80 1.63
CA ALA A 23 -4.32 -4.27 2.99
C ALA A 23 -5.13 -3.48 4.03
N ILE A 24 -5.24 -2.15 3.88
CA ILE A 24 -6.04 -1.30 4.76
C ILE A 24 -7.53 -1.65 4.65
N GLU A 25 -8.05 -1.80 3.43
CA GLU A 25 -9.43 -2.23 3.19
C GLU A 25 -9.74 -3.60 3.81
N CYS A 26 -8.83 -4.57 3.66
CA CYS A 26 -8.96 -5.88 4.29
C CYS A 26 -9.06 -5.76 5.81
N MET A 27 -8.18 -4.99 6.44
CA MET A 27 -8.19 -4.82 7.90
C MET A 27 -9.45 -4.10 8.39
N ARG A 28 -9.94 -3.12 7.64
CA ARG A 28 -11.22 -2.45 7.90
C ARG A 28 -12.40 -3.43 7.80
N ASN A 29 -12.42 -4.27 6.76
CA ASN A 29 -13.47 -5.28 6.56
C ASN A 29 -13.46 -6.35 7.66
N LEU A 30 -12.28 -6.66 8.20
CA LEU A 30 -12.09 -7.53 9.36
C LEU A 30 -12.40 -6.83 10.70
N ARG A 31 -12.87 -5.57 10.66
CA ARG A 31 -13.22 -4.73 11.82
C ARG A 31 -12.07 -4.58 12.83
N GLN A 32 -10.83 -4.58 12.36
CA GLN A 32 -9.68 -4.31 13.21
C GLN A 32 -9.64 -2.83 13.60
N SER A 33 -9.33 -2.54 14.86
CA SER A 33 -9.35 -1.17 15.39
C SER A 33 -7.95 -0.59 15.63
N TRP A 34 -6.94 -1.45 15.82
CA TRP A 34 -5.52 -1.11 15.95
C TRP A 34 -4.70 -1.93 14.97
N VAL A 35 -4.00 -1.27 14.05
CA VAL A 35 -3.24 -1.96 13.00
C VAL A 35 -1.94 -1.23 12.70
N THR A 36 -0.83 -1.98 12.63
CA THR A 36 0.44 -1.48 12.09
C THR A 36 0.68 -2.14 10.74
N PHE A 37 0.73 -1.34 9.68
CA PHE A 37 1.07 -1.77 8.34
C PHE A 37 2.59 -1.67 8.17
N ALA A 38 3.24 -2.77 7.79
CA ALA A 38 4.68 -2.79 7.57
C ALA A 38 4.98 -2.92 6.06
N THR A 39 5.93 -2.13 5.58
CA THR A 39 6.40 -2.15 4.18
C THR A 39 7.92 -2.10 4.14
N ASP A 40 8.54 -2.75 3.15
CA ASP A 40 9.95 -2.61 2.83
C ASP A 40 10.24 -1.53 1.78
N CYS A 41 9.20 -0.79 1.37
CA CYS A 41 9.33 0.36 0.48
C CYS A 41 9.49 1.65 1.31
N ALA A 42 10.73 2.05 1.59
CA ALA A 42 11.01 3.31 2.29
C ALA A 42 10.42 4.54 1.57
N GLN A 43 10.36 4.50 0.23
CA GLN A 43 9.76 5.57 -0.57
C GLN A 43 8.26 5.70 -0.31
N LEU A 44 7.54 4.59 -0.14
CA LEU A 44 6.11 4.62 0.21
C LEU A 44 5.90 5.30 1.58
N VAL A 45 6.74 5.00 2.58
CA VAL A 45 6.64 5.65 3.90
C VAL A 45 6.89 7.15 3.79
N LYS A 46 7.86 7.56 2.95
CA LYS A 46 8.10 8.97 2.65
C LYS A 46 6.89 9.63 1.98
N MET A 47 6.28 8.98 0.99
CA MET A 47 5.10 9.50 0.30
C MET A 47 3.91 9.75 1.22
N VAL A 48 3.67 8.85 2.18
CA VAL A 48 2.59 9.02 3.15
C VAL A 48 2.89 10.12 4.16
N SER A 49 4.18 10.38 4.44
CA SER A 49 4.62 11.41 5.37
C SER A 49 4.62 12.81 4.76
N GLU A 50 4.95 12.91 3.47
CA GLU A 50 5.15 14.16 2.72
C GLU A 50 4.37 14.12 1.39
N PRO A 51 3.02 13.98 1.41
CA PRO A 51 2.20 13.77 0.22
C PRO A 51 2.33 14.87 -0.83
N GLU A 52 2.61 16.11 -0.41
CA GLU A 52 2.81 17.28 -1.26
C GLU A 52 4.00 17.15 -2.23
N GLU A 53 5.00 16.32 -1.91
CA GLU A 53 6.13 16.05 -2.81
C GLU A 53 5.77 15.07 -3.94
N TRP A 54 4.58 14.44 -3.89
CA TRP A 54 4.18 13.33 -4.76
C TRP A 54 2.83 13.57 -5.47
N PRO A 55 2.68 14.65 -6.26
CA PRO A 55 1.40 14.99 -6.90
C PRO A 55 0.88 13.89 -7.84
N ALA A 56 1.75 13.05 -8.40
CA ALA A 56 1.35 11.91 -9.23
C ALA A 56 0.60 10.80 -8.46
N PHE A 57 0.65 10.81 -7.12
CA PHE A 57 0.06 9.81 -6.24
C PHE A 57 -1.00 10.40 -5.30
N GLU A 58 -1.36 11.67 -5.48
CA GLU A 58 -2.29 12.40 -4.60
C GLU A 58 -3.59 11.62 -4.35
N SER A 59 -4.24 11.11 -5.39
CA SER A 59 -5.48 10.34 -5.26
C SER A 59 -5.32 9.09 -4.38
N TYR A 60 -4.21 8.35 -4.54
CA TYR A 60 -3.94 7.18 -3.71
C TYR A 60 -3.68 7.56 -2.25
N LEU A 61 -3.01 8.68 -2.01
CA LEU A 61 -2.69 9.16 -0.67
C LEU A 61 -3.96 9.68 0.04
N GLU A 62 -4.86 10.35 -0.67
CA GLU A 62 -6.19 10.71 -0.17
C GLU A 62 -6.99 9.48 0.25
N ASP A 63 -6.99 8.42 -0.56
CA ASP A 63 -7.66 7.16 -0.24
C ASP A 63 -7.08 6.53 1.04
N ILE A 64 -5.75 6.49 1.19
CA ILE A 64 -5.09 5.98 2.40
C ILE A 64 -5.51 6.81 3.62
N ILE A 65 -5.49 8.15 3.53
CA ILE A 65 -5.89 9.03 4.63
C ILE A 65 -7.35 8.78 5.00
N PHE A 66 -8.24 8.67 4.01
CA PHE A 66 -9.66 8.41 4.23
C PHE A 66 -9.89 7.05 4.90
N LEU A 67 -9.27 5.99 4.39
CA LEU A 67 -9.41 4.64 4.92
C LEU A 67 -8.85 4.53 6.34
N LYS A 68 -7.72 5.18 6.63
CA LYS A 68 -7.11 5.19 7.97
C LYS A 68 -8.01 5.78 9.06
N ARG A 69 -8.95 6.67 8.72
CA ARG A 69 -9.95 7.23 9.68
C ARG A 69 -10.89 6.19 10.26
N SER A 70 -10.97 5.00 9.66
CA SER A 70 -11.79 3.89 10.19
C SER A 70 -11.14 3.13 11.36
N PHE A 71 -9.85 3.38 11.64
CA PHE A 71 -9.11 2.77 12.75
C PHE A 71 -8.98 3.74 13.91
N ASN A 72 -8.96 3.22 15.14
CA ASN A 72 -8.66 4.01 16.34
C ASN A 72 -7.17 4.38 16.39
N SER A 73 -6.31 3.48 15.91
CA SER A 73 -4.90 3.74 15.70
C SER A 73 -4.40 2.97 14.49
N SER A 74 -3.66 3.67 13.63
CA SER A 74 -3.00 3.02 12.49
C SER A 74 -1.66 3.66 12.15
N GLU A 75 -0.64 2.83 12.04
CA GLU A 75 0.73 3.23 11.69
C GLU A 75 1.18 2.54 10.40
N ILE A 76 2.05 3.21 9.66
CA ILE A 76 2.75 2.62 8.51
C ILE A 76 4.23 2.72 8.82
N ILE A 77 4.92 1.59 8.91
CA ILE A 77 6.33 1.51 9.29
C ILE A 77 7.16 0.90 8.19
N HIS A 78 8.40 1.35 8.09
CA HIS A 78 9.40 0.71 7.24
C HIS A 78 10.08 -0.45 7.97
N ILE A 79 10.17 -1.61 7.32
CA ILE A 79 10.93 -2.77 7.78
C ILE A 79 11.91 -3.24 6.70
N PRO A 80 13.07 -3.84 7.04
CA PRO A 80 13.95 -4.42 6.03
C PRO A 80 13.23 -5.50 5.22
N GLN A 81 13.54 -5.61 3.92
CA GLN A 81 12.97 -6.64 3.03
C GLN A 81 13.10 -8.08 3.57
N THR A 82 14.20 -8.38 4.28
CA THR A 82 14.41 -9.69 4.92
C THR A 82 13.35 -10.03 5.98
N GLN A 83 12.73 -9.01 6.57
CA GLN A 83 11.63 -9.13 7.53
C GLN A 83 10.26 -9.09 6.84
N ASN A 84 10.18 -8.69 5.57
CA ASN A 84 8.95 -8.68 4.76
C ASN A 84 8.81 -9.90 3.83
N SER A 85 9.47 -11.01 4.16
CA SER A 85 9.62 -12.19 3.29
C SER A 85 8.29 -12.82 2.84
N LYS A 86 7.25 -12.78 3.70
CA LYS A 86 5.92 -13.31 3.36
C LYS A 86 5.22 -12.47 2.30
N ALA A 87 5.25 -11.14 2.42
CA ALA A 87 4.64 -10.25 1.45
C ALA A 87 5.41 -10.29 0.11
N ASP A 88 6.74 -10.31 0.15
CA ASP A 88 7.58 -10.44 -1.04
C ASP A 88 7.33 -11.77 -1.77
N SER A 89 7.19 -12.88 -1.03
CA SER A 89 6.83 -14.18 -1.63
C SER A 89 5.46 -14.13 -2.30
N LEU A 90 4.47 -13.48 -1.69
CA LEU A 90 3.14 -13.31 -2.26
C LEU A 90 3.19 -12.46 -3.54
N ALA A 91 3.87 -11.31 -3.51
CA ALA A 91 4.05 -10.43 -4.66
C ALA A 91 4.74 -11.14 -5.83
N ARG A 92 5.79 -11.94 -5.56
CA ARG A 92 6.47 -12.76 -6.58
C ARG A 92 5.57 -13.82 -7.18
N SER A 93 4.67 -14.42 -6.39
CA SER A 93 3.72 -15.41 -6.88
C SER A 93 2.68 -14.81 -7.83
N ALA A 94 2.25 -13.57 -7.59
CA ALA A 94 1.27 -12.87 -8.39
C ALA A 94 1.80 -12.36 -9.75
N ARG A 95 3.13 -12.37 -9.95
CA ARG A 95 3.79 -12.00 -11.22
C ARG A 95 3.93 -13.17 -12.19
N LYS A 96 3.66 -14.40 -11.76
CA LYS A 96 3.68 -15.61 -12.61
C LYS A 96 2.34 -15.81 -13.29
#